data_AF-A0A7C5RYP7-F1
#
_entry.id   AF-A0A7C5RYP7-F1
#
_cell.length_a   1.000
_cell.length_b   1.000
_cell.length_c   1.000
_cell.angle_alpha   90.00
_cell.angle_beta   90.00
_cell.angle_gamma   90.00
#
_symmetry.space_group_name_H-M   'P 1'
#
loop_
_entity.id
_entity.type
_entity.pdbx_description
1 polymer ?
#
loop_
_entity_poly.entity_id
_entity_poly.type
_entity_poly.pdbx_seq_one_letter_code
_entity_poly.pdbx_strand_id
1 'polypeptide(L)'
;MKIIIGFKIIFLTIIFLTNVSFANMDSEFEKALSYYNKGKFKEAAEILQEYVKHKPDSDAYYRIGYALYKLKKFDEADEYFRQAYLINPDFSPQQSGVSKNIKTKKHKTREDK
;
A
#
# COMPACT_ATOMS: atom_id res chain seq x y z
N MET A 1 9.62 -4.15 -45.98
CA MET A 1 8.43 -4.72 -45.28
C MET A 1 8.75 -5.44 -43.97
N LYS A 2 9.84 -6.20 -43.82
CA LYS A 2 10.17 -6.97 -42.59
C LYS A 2 10.41 -6.13 -41.32
N ILE A 3 10.98 -4.92 -41.43
CA ILE A 3 11.30 -4.03 -40.29
C ILE A 3 10.03 -3.46 -39.62
N ILE A 4 8.98 -3.17 -40.39
CA ILE A 4 7.70 -2.64 -39.89
C ILE A 4 6.92 -3.72 -39.11
N ILE A 5 7.05 -4.99 -39.53
CA ILE A 5 6.45 -6.14 -38.87
C ILE A 5 7.12 -6.41 -37.52
N GLY A 6 8.44 -6.29 -37.44
CA GLY A 6 9.19 -6.39 -36.17
C GLY A 6 8.79 -5.32 -35.16
N PHE A 7 8.61 -4.07 -35.60
CA PHE A 7 8.15 -2.97 -34.73
C PHE A 7 6.72 -3.18 -34.21
N LYS A 8 5.80 -3.69 -35.05
CA LYS A 8 4.43 -4.04 -34.63
C LYS A 8 4.41 -5.18 -33.60
N ILE A 9 5.27 -6.19 -33.76
CA ILE A 9 5.37 -7.30 -32.80
C ILE A 9 5.91 -6.80 -31.47
N ILE A 10 6.98 -6.00 -31.47
CA ILE A 10 7.54 -5.41 -30.25
C ILE A 10 6.50 -4.54 -29.54
N PHE A 11 5.79 -3.68 -30.27
CA PHE A 11 4.73 -2.84 -29.70
C PHE A 11 3.55 -3.67 -29.14
N LEU A 12 3.12 -4.74 -29.81
CA LEU A 12 2.09 -5.66 -29.32
C LEU A 12 2.55 -6.44 -28.08
N THR A 13 3.81 -6.87 -28.02
CA THR A 13 4.36 -7.55 -26.84
C THR A 13 4.48 -6.61 -25.65
N ILE A 14 4.86 -5.35 -25.86
CA ILE A 14 4.91 -4.35 -24.79
C ILE A 14 3.50 -4.09 -24.26
N ILE A 15 2.51 -3.90 -25.14
CA ILE A 15 1.10 -3.76 -24.74
C ILE A 15 0.63 -5.01 -23.98
N PHE A 16 0.97 -6.20 -24.43
CA PHE A 16 0.60 -7.45 -23.76
C PHE A 16 1.25 -7.59 -22.37
N LEU A 17 2.54 -7.26 -22.23
CA LEU A 17 3.25 -7.27 -20.94
C LEU A 17 2.69 -6.25 -19.95
N THR A 18 2.36 -5.04 -20.42
CA THR A 18 1.75 -4.04 -19.55
C THR A 18 0.37 -4.49 -19.09
N ASN A 19 -0.46 -5.06 -19.99
CA ASN A 19 -1.80 -5.55 -19.65
C ASN A 19 -1.77 -6.68 -18.59
N VAL A 20 -0.83 -7.63 -18.70
CA VAL A 20 -0.67 -8.70 -17.70
C VAL A 20 -0.26 -8.15 -16.33
N SER A 21 0.61 -7.14 -16.29
CA SER A 21 1.04 -6.53 -15.03
C SER A 21 -0.09 -5.78 -14.32
N PHE A 22 -0.92 -5.05 -15.08
CA PHE A 22 -2.08 -4.34 -14.51
C PHE A 22 -3.15 -5.30 -13.96
N ALA A 23 -3.47 -6.39 -14.68
CA ALA A 23 -4.44 -7.39 -14.20
C ALA A 23 -3.97 -8.11 -12.92
N ASN A 24 -2.67 -8.41 -12.82
CA ASN A 24 -2.10 -9.02 -11.61
C ASN A 24 -2.11 -8.07 -10.40
N MET A 25 -2.00 -6.75 -10.61
CA MET A 25 -2.05 -5.77 -9.50
C MET A 25 -3.40 -5.68 -8.82
N ASP A 26 -4.50 -5.67 -9.60
CA ASP A 26 -5.84 -5.63 -9.03
C ASP A 26 -6.12 -6.94 -8.25
N SER A 27 -5.60 -8.07 -8.72
CA SER A 27 -5.68 -9.35 -7.99
C SER A 27 -4.91 -9.36 -6.68
N GLU A 28 -3.68 -8.81 -6.65
CA GLU A 28 -2.89 -8.72 -5.42
C GLU A 28 -3.51 -7.74 -4.41
N PHE A 29 -4.14 -6.65 -4.87
CA PHE A 29 -4.88 -5.75 -3.99
C PHE A 29 -6.04 -6.45 -3.27
N GLU A 30 -6.90 -7.16 -4.02
CA GLU A 30 -8.02 -7.91 -3.44
C GLU A 30 -7.56 -9.00 -2.45
N LYS A 31 -6.46 -9.68 -2.78
CA LYS A 31 -5.82 -10.65 -1.88
C LYS A 31 -5.34 -9.98 -0.60
N ALA A 32 -4.72 -8.81 -0.69
CA ALA A 32 -4.29 -8.05 0.47
C ALA A 32 -5.48 -7.58 1.33
N LEU A 33 -6.58 -7.15 0.71
CA LEU A 33 -7.83 -6.83 1.40
C LEU A 33 -8.42 -8.05 2.12
N SER A 34 -8.37 -9.23 1.49
CA SER A 34 -8.79 -10.48 2.12
C SER A 34 -7.97 -10.77 3.39
N TYR A 35 -6.64 -10.62 3.32
CA TYR A 35 -5.76 -10.79 4.48
C TYR A 35 -6.05 -9.74 5.56
N TYR A 36 -6.23 -8.48 5.17
CA TYR A 36 -6.54 -7.37 6.06
C TYR A 36 -7.85 -7.63 6.83
N ASN A 37 -8.91 -8.04 6.13
CA ASN A 37 -10.22 -8.35 6.72
C ASN A 37 -10.17 -9.57 7.64
N LYS A 38 -9.24 -10.50 7.40
CA LYS A 38 -8.97 -11.66 8.29
C LYS A 38 -8.06 -11.30 9.48
N GLY A 39 -7.63 -10.05 9.60
CA GLY A 39 -6.70 -9.60 10.66
C GLY A 39 -5.26 -10.06 10.47
N LYS A 40 -4.93 -10.63 9.31
CA LYS A 40 -3.57 -11.04 8.92
C LYS A 40 -2.79 -9.83 8.43
N PHE A 41 -2.52 -8.92 9.37
CA PHE A 41 -2.01 -7.58 9.08
C PHE A 41 -0.58 -7.58 8.51
N LYS A 42 0.24 -8.58 8.85
CA LYS A 42 1.60 -8.68 8.32
C LYS A 42 1.57 -8.97 6.83
N GLU A 43 0.86 -10.01 6.44
CA GLU A 43 0.69 -10.44 5.05
C GLU A 43 -0.01 -9.37 4.22
N ALA A 44 -1.04 -8.72 4.79
CA ALA A 44 -1.71 -7.61 4.12
C ALA A 44 -0.76 -6.43 3.85
N ALA A 45 0.06 -6.04 4.85
CA ALA A 45 1.00 -4.94 4.71
C ALA A 45 2.09 -5.25 3.66
N GLU A 46 2.63 -6.47 3.63
CA GLU A 46 3.65 -6.87 2.66
C GLU A 46 3.14 -6.77 1.21
N ILE A 47 1.92 -7.26 0.95
CA ILE A 47 1.34 -7.20 -0.40
C ILE A 47 0.97 -5.75 -0.78
N LEU A 48 0.35 -5.00 0.13
CA LEU A 48 0.01 -3.59 -0.13
C LEU A 48 1.25 -2.73 -0.34
N GLN A 49 2.36 -3.00 0.35
CA GLN A 49 3.62 -2.29 0.18
C GLN A 49 4.21 -2.52 -1.22
N GLU A 50 4.05 -3.71 -1.79
CA GLU A 50 4.44 -3.94 -3.18
C GLU A 50 3.47 -3.23 -4.13
N TYR A 51 2.16 -3.29 -3.88
CA TYR A 51 1.14 -2.62 -4.69
C TYR A 51 1.42 -1.12 -4.85
N VAL A 52 1.68 -0.41 -3.75
CA VAL A 52 1.89 1.04 -3.76
C VAL A 52 3.17 1.50 -4.45
N LYS A 53 4.16 0.60 -4.69
CA LYS A 53 5.35 0.94 -5.49
C LYS A 53 5.00 1.19 -6.96
N HIS A 54 3.95 0.53 -7.44
CA HIS A 54 3.51 0.63 -8.82
C HIS A 54 2.33 1.57 -8.99
N LYS A 55 1.39 1.53 -8.03
CA LYS A 55 0.21 2.40 -8.01
C LYS A 55 0.08 3.07 -6.64
N PRO A 56 0.68 4.26 -6.47
CA PRO A 56 0.47 5.07 -5.29
C PRO A 56 -1.02 5.38 -5.12
N ASP A 57 -1.61 4.96 -4.00
CA ASP A 57 -3.03 5.08 -3.71
C ASP A 57 -3.23 5.40 -2.22
N SER A 58 -4.10 6.38 -1.93
CA SER A 58 -4.29 6.84 -0.55
C SER A 58 -4.95 5.80 0.34
N ASP A 59 -5.91 5.01 -0.17
CA ASP A 59 -6.57 3.95 0.61
C ASP A 59 -5.59 2.82 0.91
N ALA A 60 -4.77 2.41 -0.07
CA ALA A 60 -3.72 1.42 0.12
C ALA A 60 -2.69 1.87 1.17
N TYR A 61 -2.19 3.12 1.09
CA TYR A 61 -1.28 3.66 2.10
C TYR A 61 -1.91 3.72 3.50
N TYR A 62 -3.19 4.12 3.59
CA TYR A 62 -3.90 4.15 4.85
C TYR A 62 -4.04 2.75 5.46
N ARG A 63 -4.36 1.73 4.65
CA ARG A 63 -4.45 0.33 5.10
C ARG A 63 -3.11 -0.22 5.55
N ILE A 64 -2.01 0.12 4.88
CA ILE A 64 -0.65 -0.23 5.34
C ILE A 64 -0.40 0.39 6.72
N GLY A 65 -0.68 1.70 6.87
CA GLY A 65 -0.54 2.41 8.15
C GLY A 65 -1.35 1.73 9.27
N TYR A 66 -2.60 1.37 9.00
CA TYR A 66 -3.44 0.69 9.98
C TYR A 66 -2.97 -0.73 10.31
N ALA A 67 -2.54 -1.50 9.30
CA ALA A 67 -1.96 -2.82 9.52
C ALA A 67 -0.71 -2.75 10.41
N LEU A 68 0.19 -1.81 10.13
CA LEU A 68 1.39 -1.57 10.95
C LEU A 68 1.04 -1.09 12.37
N TYR A 69 0.02 -0.26 12.51
CA TYR A 69 -0.50 0.16 13.82
C TYR A 69 -0.98 -1.04 14.64
N LYS A 70 -1.69 -2.00 14.02
CA LYS A 70 -2.12 -3.25 14.68
C LYS A 70 -0.95 -4.14 15.06
N LEU A 71 0.12 -4.13 14.27
CA LEU A 71 1.39 -4.79 14.55
C LEU A 71 2.28 -4.04 15.56
N LYS A 72 1.79 -2.93 16.14
CA LYS A 72 2.52 -2.05 17.08
C LYS A 72 3.77 -1.39 16.48
N LYS A 73 3.90 -1.35 15.16
CA LYS A 73 4.95 -0.65 14.42
C LYS A 73 4.56 0.82 14.24
N PHE A 74 4.48 1.56 15.35
CA PHE A 74 3.88 2.89 15.39
C PHE A 74 4.61 3.93 14.54
N ASP A 75 5.94 3.83 14.43
CA ASP A 75 6.75 4.77 13.65
C ASP A 75 6.54 4.59 12.15
N GLU A 76 6.57 3.34 11.68
CA GLU A 76 6.27 3.01 10.28
C GLU A 76 4.81 3.37 9.94
N ALA A 77 3.88 3.07 10.85
CA ALA A 77 2.46 3.39 10.66
C ALA A 77 2.21 4.88 10.42
N ASP A 78 2.83 5.75 11.22
CA ASP A 78 2.68 7.20 11.10
C ASP A 78 3.17 7.71 9.74
N GLU A 79 4.28 7.18 9.24
CA GLU A 79 4.80 7.56 7.92
C GLU A 79 3.81 7.19 6.80
N TYR A 80 3.28 5.96 6.80
CA TYR A 80 2.31 5.54 5.79
C TYR A 80 1.00 6.31 5.86
N PHE A 81 0.54 6.69 7.06
CA PHE A 81 -0.60 7.58 7.17
C PHE A 81 -0.33 8.98 6.63
N ARG A 82 0.89 9.51 6.79
CA ARG A 82 1.27 10.79 6.17
C ARG A 82 1.27 10.68 4.65
N GLN A 83 1.77 9.59 4.08
CA GLN A 83 1.73 9.35 2.63
C GLN A 83 0.28 9.31 2.11
N ALA A 84 -0.63 8.62 2.80
CA ALA A 84 -2.04 8.61 2.46
C ALA A 84 -2.65 10.03 2.44
N TYR A 85 -2.36 10.82 3.48
CA TYR A 85 -2.82 12.21 3.61
C TYR A 85 -2.27 13.13 2.51
N LEU A 86 -1.01 12.95 2.11
CA LEU A 86 -0.38 13.74 1.04
C LEU A 86 -1.06 13.52 -0.32
N ILE A 87 -1.62 12.33 -0.57
CA ILE A 87 -2.35 12.00 -1.80
C ILE A 87 -3.81 12.46 -1.70
N ASN A 88 -4.48 12.14 -0.60
CA ASN A 88 -5.84 12.57 -0.34
C ASN A 88 -5.97 13.04 1.12
N PRO A 89 -6.19 14.34 1.35
CA PRO A 89 -6.34 14.93 2.68
C PRO A 89 -7.45 14.32 3.55
N ASP A 90 -8.46 13.67 2.96
CA ASP A 90 -9.54 12.99 3.68
C ASP A 90 -9.03 11.82 4.51
N PHE A 91 -7.88 11.25 4.16
CA PHE A 91 -7.21 10.19 4.92
C PHE A 91 -6.34 10.72 6.07
N SER A 92 -6.61 11.96 6.53
CA SER A 92 -5.90 12.56 7.66
C SER A 92 -5.92 11.64 8.89
N PRO A 93 -4.77 11.16 9.37
CA PRO A 93 -4.71 10.34 10.58
C PRO A 93 -5.05 11.11 11.85
N GLN A 94 -5.08 12.46 11.77
CA GLN A 94 -5.56 13.31 12.85
C GLN A 94 -7.08 13.24 13.00
N GLN A 95 -7.82 13.08 11.91
CA GLN A 95 -9.29 12.99 11.94
C GLN A 95 -9.78 11.60 12.39
N SER A 96 -9.05 10.53 12.09
CA SER A 96 -9.41 9.16 12.47
C SER A 96 -9.09 8.79 13.94
N GLY A 97 -8.53 9.72 14.73
CA GLY A 97 -8.12 9.51 16.13
C GLY A 97 -6.89 8.61 16.31
N VAL A 98 -6.38 8.01 15.23
CA VAL A 98 -5.25 7.08 15.25
C VAL A 98 -3.95 7.80 15.60
N SER A 99 -3.70 9.02 15.10
CA SER A 99 -2.49 9.79 15.44
C SER A 99 -2.31 10.06 16.94
N LYS A 100 -3.40 10.33 17.68
CA LYS A 100 -3.32 10.56 19.13
C LYS A 100 -2.89 9.28 19.84
N ASN A 101 -3.44 8.13 19.43
CA ASN A 101 -3.11 6.82 19.98
C ASN A 101 -1.69 6.36 19.63
N ILE A 102 -1.18 6.69 18.44
CA ILE A 102 0.21 6.44 18.05
C ILE A 102 1.16 7.17 19.01
N LYS A 103 0.93 8.47 19.26
CA LYS A 103 1.77 9.28 20.17
C LYS A 103 1.81 8.71 21.59
N THR A 104 0.66 8.35 22.15
CA THR A 104 0.58 7.79 23.52
C THR A 104 1.27 6.42 23.61
N LYS A 105 1.03 5.52 22.65
CA LYS A 105 1.65 4.20 22.65
C LYS A 105 3.16 4.27 22.38
N LYS A 106 3.61 5.20 21.55
CA LYS A 106 5.03 5.44 21.27
C LYS A 106 5.78 5.91 22.53
N HIS A 107 5.17 6.77 23.36
CA HIS A 107 5.75 7.16 24.65
C HIS A 107 5.94 5.95 25.57
N LYS A 108 4.87 5.16 25.76
CA LYS A 108 4.91 3.96 26.60
C LYS A 108 5.96 2.94 26.14
N THR A 109 6.04 2.69 24.83
CA THR A 109 7.00 1.72 24.26
C THR A 109 8.47 2.19 24.40
N ARG A 110 8.72 3.49 24.58
CA ARG A 110 10.06 4.06 24.80
C ARG A 110 10.49 4.03 26.27
N GLU A 111 9.54 4.08 27.18
CA GLU A 111 9.79 3.97 28.63
C GLU A 111 10.02 2.51 29.07
N ASP A 112 9.48 1.55 28.32
CA ASP A 112 9.61 0.11 28.60
C ASP A 112 10.92 -0.53 28.06
N LYS A 113 11.87 0.26 27.54
CA LYS A 113 13.17 -0.21 26.98
C LYS A 113 14.35 0.34 27.77
#